data_AF-A0A0A5G520-F1
#
_entry.id   AF-A0A0A5G520-F1
#
_cell.length_a   1.000
_cell.length_b   1.000
_cell.length_c   1.000
_cell.angle_alpha   90.00
_cell.angle_beta   90.00
_cell.angle_gamma   90.00
#
_symmetry.space_group_name_H-M   'P 1'
#
loop_
_entity.id
_entity.type
_entity.pdbx_description
1 polymer ?
#
loop_
_entity_poly.entity_id
_entity_poly.type
_entity_poly.pdbx_seq_one_letter_code
_entity_poly.pdbx_strand_id
1 'polypeptide(L)'
;MRSILIPIVLIATMIMTSCSTSTNNTKEFQKLNEKITELQTQQEDLQSKLEKSEKRLYILQSKMVKQSDILEIKEDTTYIKSMVGNLEGIYISEGAARKKAESLTSNEVEKWSVTFNEDYDYDENNEDNLVRDVWVVKAFHPPGNKTIYYIDAITKEVVNLSEIESKH
;
A
#
# COMPACT_ATOMS: atom_id res chain seq x y z
N MET A 1 -27.78 -15.98 6.20
CA MET A 1 -28.47 -14.69 6.50
C MET A 1 -29.11 -14.20 5.21
N ARG A 2 -30.42 -13.94 5.21
CA ARG A 2 -31.16 -13.51 4.01
C ARG A 2 -30.85 -12.03 3.75
N SER A 3 -30.24 -11.73 2.61
CA SER A 3 -29.98 -10.37 2.17
C SER A 3 -31.29 -9.77 1.65
N ILE A 4 -31.80 -8.75 2.33
CA ILE A 4 -32.96 -7.98 1.88
C ILE A 4 -32.41 -6.92 0.92
N LEU A 5 -32.32 -7.26 -0.37
CA LEU A 5 -32.16 -6.26 -1.42
C LEU A 5 -33.50 -5.55 -1.60
N ILE A 6 -33.62 -4.32 -1.09
CA ILE A 6 -34.66 -3.39 -1.52
C ILE A 6 -34.10 -2.71 -2.78
N PRO A 7 -34.66 -2.93 -3.98
CA PRO A 7 -34.18 -2.28 -5.19
C PRO A 7 -34.62 -0.81 -5.17
N ILE A 8 -33.64 0.08 -5.05
CA ILE A 8 -33.76 1.56 -5.18
C ILE A 8 -34.44 1.97 -6.50
N VAL A 9 -34.51 1.06 -7.48
CA VAL A 9 -35.19 1.21 -8.76
C VAL A 9 -36.69 1.56 -8.60
N LEU A 10 -37.35 1.14 -7.52
CA LEU A 10 -38.79 1.41 -7.31
C LEU A 10 -39.12 2.85 -6.90
N ILE A 11 -38.17 3.61 -6.37
CA ILE A 11 -38.40 5.00 -5.93
C ILE A 11 -38.31 5.96 -7.13
N ALA A 12 -37.49 5.65 -8.13
CA ALA A 12 -37.31 6.49 -9.32
C ALA A 12 -38.55 6.54 -10.23
N THR A 13 -39.37 5.49 -10.25
CA THR A 13 -40.56 5.43 -11.12
C THR A 13 -41.79 6.15 -10.58
N MET A 14 -41.83 6.52 -9.29
CA MET A 14 -43.01 7.16 -8.69
C MET A 14 -43.02 8.70 -8.81
N ILE A 15 -41.93 9.33 -9.24
CA ILE A 15 -41.80 10.80 -9.24
C ILE A 15 -42.13 11.43 -10.61
N MET A 16 -42.30 10.65 -11.68
CA MET A 16 -42.56 11.18 -13.02
C MET A 16 -44.01 11.64 -13.31
N THR A 17 -44.94 11.63 -12.33
CA THR A 17 -46.36 11.96 -12.59
C THR A 17 -46.93 13.15 -11.82
N SER A 18 -46.13 14.14 -11.44
CA SER A 18 -46.68 15.44 -11.03
C SER A 18 -45.98 16.62 -11.70
N CYS A 19 -46.24 16.78 -13.00
CA CYS A 19 -46.07 18.07 -13.67
C CYS A 19 -47.04 19.10 -13.07
N SER A 20 -46.50 20.07 -12.32
CA SER A 20 -47.00 21.45 -12.15
C SER A 20 -46.66 21.94 -10.74
N THR A 21 -45.57 22.70 -10.59
CA THR A 21 -45.46 23.96 -9.81
C THR A 21 -44.00 24.31 -9.48
N SER A 22 -43.70 25.62 -9.61
CA SER A 22 -42.64 26.38 -8.93
C SER A 22 -41.19 26.18 -9.40
N THR A 23 -40.60 27.26 -9.93
CA THR A 23 -39.16 27.38 -10.23
C THR A 23 -38.24 27.20 -9.00
N ASN A 24 -38.77 27.33 -7.77
CA ASN A 24 -38.03 26.95 -6.56
C ASN A 24 -37.91 25.43 -6.38
N ASN A 25 -38.91 24.66 -6.82
CA ASN A 25 -38.82 23.20 -6.79
C ASN A 25 -37.70 22.71 -7.72
N THR A 26 -37.51 23.31 -8.89
CA THR A 26 -36.48 22.89 -9.86
C THR A 26 -35.05 23.01 -9.30
N LYS A 27 -34.74 24.05 -8.54
CA LYS A 27 -33.41 24.23 -7.91
C LYS A 27 -33.18 23.24 -6.76
N GLU A 28 -34.20 22.99 -5.95
CA GLU A 28 -34.11 21.99 -4.87
C GLU A 28 -33.99 20.57 -5.44
N PHE A 29 -34.69 20.26 -6.54
CA PHE A 29 -34.52 19.00 -7.28
C PHE A 29 -33.12 18.84 -7.89
N GLN A 30 -32.53 19.91 -8.42
CA GLN A 30 -31.15 19.89 -8.94
C GLN A 30 -30.14 19.59 -7.83
N LYS A 31 -30.21 20.30 -6.69
CA LYS A 31 -29.36 20.03 -5.52
C LYS A 31 -29.54 18.62 -4.98
N LEU A 32 -30.77 18.11 -4.97
CA LEU A 32 -31.04 16.73 -4.54
C LEU A 32 -30.38 15.71 -5.47
N ASN A 33 -30.45 15.92 -6.78
CA ASN A 33 -29.79 15.06 -7.77
C ASN A 33 -28.26 15.10 -7.66
N GLU A 34 -27.67 16.28 -7.45
CA GLU A 34 -26.23 16.42 -7.20
C GLU A 34 -25.82 15.62 -5.96
N LYS A 35 -26.58 15.74 -4.88
CA LYS A 35 -26.31 15.01 -3.63
C LYS A 35 -26.50 13.50 -3.76
N ILE A 36 -27.48 13.04 -4.55
CA ILE A 36 -27.66 11.62 -4.87
C ILE A 36 -26.44 11.09 -5.64
N THR A 37 -25.95 11.85 -6.60
CA THR A 37 -24.77 11.47 -7.42
C THR A 37 -23.52 11.41 -6.55
N GLU A 38 -23.32 12.39 -5.65
CA GLU A 38 -22.22 12.40 -4.69
C GLU A 38 -22.26 11.18 -3.77
N LEU A 39 -23.43 10.87 -3.21
CA LEU A 39 -23.60 9.70 -2.33
C LEU A 39 -23.38 8.38 -3.08
N GLN A 40 -23.80 8.28 -4.34
CA GLN A 40 -23.52 7.11 -5.17
C GLN A 40 -22.02 6.93 -5.40
N THR A 41 -21.31 8.01 -5.70
CA THR A 41 -19.86 7.99 -5.89
C THR A 41 -19.14 7.57 -4.61
N GLN A 42 -19.57 8.11 -3.45
CA GLN A 42 -19.02 7.72 -2.15
C GLN A 42 -19.30 6.23 -1.83
N GLN A 43 -20.49 5.74 -2.19
CA GLN A 43 -20.85 4.33 -1.99
C GLN A 43 -19.98 3.40 -2.84
N GLU A 44 -19.72 3.75 -4.11
CA GLU A 44 -18.85 3.00 -5.00
C GLU A 44 -17.39 2.97 -4.48
N ASP A 45 -16.88 4.11 -3.99
CA ASP A 45 -15.54 4.17 -3.37
C ASP A 45 -15.44 3.30 -2.11
N LEU A 46 -16.46 3.33 -1.25
CA LEU A 46 -16.52 2.47 -0.06
C LEU A 46 -16.60 0.98 -0.41
N GLN A 47 -17.34 0.61 -1.45
CA GLN A 47 -17.39 -0.77 -1.94
C GLN A 47 -16.03 -1.22 -2.49
N SER A 48 -15.35 -0.38 -3.27
CA SER A 48 -14.00 -0.66 -3.76
C SER A 48 -13.00 -0.86 -2.61
N LYS A 49 -13.06 -0.01 -1.57
CA LYS A 49 -12.23 -0.13 -0.37
C LYS A 49 -12.51 -1.42 0.39
N LEU A 50 -13.78 -1.81 0.52
CA LEU A 50 -14.17 -3.05 1.18
C LEU A 50 -13.61 -4.27 0.44
N GLU A 51 -13.80 -4.35 -0.88
CA GLU A 51 -13.30 -5.48 -1.69
C GLU A 51 -11.77 -5.63 -1.57
N LYS A 52 -11.03 -4.52 -1.57
CA LYS A 52 -9.57 -4.52 -1.35
C LYS A 52 -9.21 -5.06 0.03
N SER A 53 -9.94 -4.67 1.07
CA SER A 53 -9.71 -5.13 2.44
C SER A 53 -9.98 -6.63 2.60
N GLU A 54 -11.01 -7.16 1.94
CA GLU A 54 -11.35 -8.58 1.96
C GLU A 54 -10.28 -9.42 1.25
N LYS A 55 -9.80 -8.97 0.08
CA LYS A 55 -8.67 -9.61 -0.62
C LYS A 55 -7.41 -9.64 0.25
N ARG A 56 -7.12 -8.55 0.96
CA ARG A 56 -5.98 -8.48 1.89
C ARG A 56 -6.12 -9.50 3.02
N LEU A 57 -7.31 -9.60 3.60
CA LEU A 57 -7.59 -10.56 4.67
C LEU A 57 -7.39 -12.00 4.18
N TYR A 58 -7.84 -12.32 2.96
CA TYR A 58 -7.66 -13.64 2.37
C TYR A 58 -6.18 -14.00 2.17
N ILE A 59 -5.37 -13.06 1.66
CA ILE A 59 -3.92 -13.27 1.49
C ILE A 59 -3.23 -13.46 2.84
N LEU A 60 -3.60 -12.67 3.86
CA LEU A 60 -3.05 -12.83 5.19
C LEU A 60 -3.41 -14.20 5.77
N GLN A 61 -4.66 -14.64 5.62
CA GLN A 61 -5.10 -15.96 6.06
C GLN A 61 -4.38 -17.10 5.32
N SER A 62 -4.10 -16.96 4.03
CA SER A 62 -3.37 -17.99 3.26
C SER A 62 -1.88 -18.05 3.62
N LYS A 63 -1.29 -16.93 4.06
CA LYS A 63 0.10 -16.83 4.52
C LYS A 63 0.29 -17.18 6.00
N MET A 64 -0.77 -17.25 6.80
CA MET A 64 -0.69 -17.75 8.16
C MET A 64 -0.39 -19.26 8.15
N VAL A 65 0.72 -19.64 8.78
CA VAL A 65 1.12 -21.03 9.00
C VAL A 65 -0.03 -21.78 9.69
N LYS A 66 -0.44 -22.94 9.15
CA LYS A 66 -1.49 -23.72 9.78
C LYS A 66 -0.96 -24.25 11.11
N GLN A 67 -1.82 -24.24 12.13
CA GLN A 67 -1.47 -24.75 13.47
C GLN A 67 -1.02 -26.22 13.45
N SER A 68 -1.42 -26.98 12.42
CA SER A 68 -0.95 -28.34 12.12
C SER A 68 0.53 -28.40 11.76
N ASP A 69 1.05 -27.38 11.08
CA ASP A 69 2.43 -27.32 10.60
C ASP A 69 3.38 -26.93 11.76
N ILE A 70 2.84 -26.32 12.82
CA ILE A 70 3.55 -25.99 14.07
C ILE A 70 3.72 -27.23 14.96
N LEU A 71 2.91 -28.28 14.78
CA LEU A 71 2.96 -29.46 15.64
C LEU A 71 4.25 -30.29 15.45
N GLU A 72 4.92 -30.17 14.30
CA GLU A 72 6.25 -30.74 14.05
C GLU A 72 7.40 -29.89 14.66
N ILE A 73 7.13 -28.63 15.05
CA ILE A 73 8.11 -27.71 15.68
C ILE A 73 8.04 -27.80 17.22
N LYS A 74 7.69 -28.97 17.77
CA LYS A 74 7.59 -29.14 19.23
C LYS A 74 8.94 -29.28 19.94
N GLU A 75 10.03 -29.44 19.21
CA GLU A 75 11.38 -29.58 19.79
C GLU A 75 12.22 -28.30 19.76
N ASP A 76 11.81 -27.25 19.04
CA ASP A 76 12.69 -26.10 18.77
C ASP A 76 12.14 -24.75 19.27
N THR A 77 11.67 -24.73 20.52
CA THR A 77 11.15 -23.51 21.16
C THR A 77 12.20 -22.40 21.36
N THR A 78 13.48 -22.72 21.14
CA THR A 78 14.60 -21.78 21.13
C THR A 78 14.57 -20.89 19.88
N TYR A 79 14.24 -21.47 18.72
CA TYR A 79 14.15 -20.76 17.44
C TYR A 79 13.01 -19.73 17.45
N ILE A 80 11.83 -20.11 17.94
CA ILE A 80 10.66 -19.22 18.00
C ILE A 80 10.88 -18.09 19.03
N LYS A 81 11.49 -18.36 20.20
CA LYS A 81 11.84 -17.31 21.16
C LYS A 81 12.83 -16.28 20.59
N SER A 82 13.74 -16.72 19.71
CA SER A 82 14.67 -15.81 19.01
C SER A 82 13.97 -14.91 17.98
N MET A 83 12.87 -15.38 17.39
CA MET A 83 12.04 -14.61 16.45
C MET A 83 11.07 -13.65 17.16
N VAL A 84 10.47 -14.05 18.29
CA VAL A 84 9.48 -13.24 19.02
C VAL A 84 10.14 -12.14 19.88
N GLY A 85 11.37 -12.34 20.33
CA GLY A 85 12.13 -11.33 21.09
C GLY A 85 12.59 -10.10 20.29
N ASN A 86 12.38 -10.07 18.97
CA ASN A 86 12.89 -9.06 18.05
C ASN A 86 11.79 -8.18 17.40
N LEU A 87 10.60 -8.14 17.99
CA LEU A 87 9.50 -7.31 17.49
C LEU A 87 9.70 -5.80 17.75
N GLU A 88 10.73 -5.42 18.54
CA GLU A 88 11.41 -4.11 18.50
C GLU A 88 12.75 -4.26 17.72
N GLY A 89 12.70 -4.54 16.42
CA GLY A 89 13.93 -4.86 15.65
C GLY A 89 13.72 -5.52 14.29
N ILE A 90 12.51 -5.44 13.72
CA ILE A 90 12.17 -6.09 12.45
C ILE A 90 12.85 -5.40 11.27
N TYR A 91 13.01 -4.07 11.34
CA TYR A 91 13.68 -3.31 10.30
C TYR A 91 15.20 -3.32 10.52
N ILE A 92 15.96 -3.47 9.43
CA ILE A 92 17.38 -3.16 9.44
C ILE A 92 17.57 -1.70 9.87
N SER A 93 18.65 -1.44 10.60
CA SER A 93 18.97 -0.07 10.98
C SER A 93 19.42 0.75 9.77
N GLU A 94 19.28 2.09 9.87
CA GLU A 94 19.79 3.04 8.89
C GLU A 94 21.28 2.76 8.52
N GLY A 95 22.11 2.53 9.53
CA GLY A 95 23.53 2.20 9.33
C GLY A 95 23.76 0.86 8.63
N ALA A 96 22.91 -0.14 8.86
CA ALA A 96 23.00 -1.41 8.17
C ALA A 96 22.57 -1.29 6.69
N ALA A 97 21.51 -0.53 6.41
CA ALA A 97 21.08 -0.21 5.04
C ALA A 97 22.19 0.55 4.29
N ARG A 98 22.82 1.53 4.94
CA ARG A 98 23.95 2.26 4.37
C ARG A 98 25.13 1.34 4.04
N LYS A 99 25.55 0.49 4.98
CA LYS A 99 26.66 -0.46 4.74
C LYS A 99 26.38 -1.41 3.58
N LYS A 100 25.12 -1.82 3.41
CA LYS A 100 24.70 -2.63 2.26
C LYS A 100 24.90 -1.87 0.95
N ALA A 101 24.47 -0.62 0.87
CA ALA A 101 24.70 0.22 -0.31
C ALA A 101 26.20 0.49 -0.56
N GLU A 102 26.97 0.78 0.50
CA GLU A 102 28.44 0.95 0.42
C GLU A 102 29.13 -0.30 -0.15
N SER A 103 28.66 -1.51 0.19
CA SER A 103 29.23 -2.76 -0.33
C SER A 103 28.97 -3.00 -1.83
N LEU A 104 27.98 -2.31 -2.41
CA LEU A 104 27.60 -2.43 -3.82
C LEU A 104 28.16 -1.30 -4.67
N THR A 105 28.45 -0.15 -4.07
CA THR A 105 29.00 1.00 -4.76
C THR A 105 30.50 0.83 -4.99
N SER A 106 30.91 0.75 -6.26
CA SER A 106 32.33 0.68 -6.65
C SER A 106 33.01 2.05 -6.81
N ASN A 107 32.22 3.12 -6.98
CA ASN A 107 32.71 4.46 -7.32
C ASN A 107 32.91 5.34 -6.09
N GLU A 108 33.76 6.37 -6.22
CA GLU A 108 33.95 7.36 -5.14
C GLU A 108 32.63 8.08 -4.82
N VAL A 109 32.31 8.18 -3.52
CA VAL A 109 31.09 8.82 -3.02
C VAL A 109 31.49 10.02 -2.17
N GLU A 110 31.06 11.21 -2.57
CA GLU A 110 31.27 12.45 -1.81
C GLU A 110 30.36 12.51 -0.58
N LYS A 111 29.12 12.03 -0.74
CA LYS A 111 28.09 12.14 0.29
C LYS A 111 27.11 10.98 0.23
N TRP A 112 26.66 10.57 1.41
CA TRP A 112 25.56 9.63 1.59
C TRP A 112 24.35 10.34 2.19
N SER A 113 23.15 9.91 1.78
CA SER A 113 21.88 10.26 2.44
C SER A 113 21.06 8.99 2.59
N VAL A 114 20.51 8.78 3.78
CA VAL A 114 19.62 7.65 4.06
C VAL A 114 18.28 8.20 4.54
N THR A 115 17.19 7.65 4.04
CA THR A 115 15.85 8.06 4.44
C THR A 115 14.94 6.83 4.46
N PHE A 116 14.10 6.73 5.48
CA PHE A 116 13.09 5.69 5.53
C PHE A 116 11.89 6.11 4.70
N ASN A 117 11.38 5.21 3.87
CA ASN A 117 10.16 5.41 3.12
C ASN A 117 9.18 4.29 3.48
N GLU A 118 8.17 4.66 4.25
CA GLU A 118 6.99 3.85 4.51
C GLU A 118 6.14 3.90 3.24
N ASP A 119 5.62 2.74 2.84
CA ASP A 119 4.78 2.61 1.65
C ASP A 119 5.47 2.84 0.30
N TYR A 120 6.70 2.34 0.12
CA TYR A 120 7.31 2.31 -1.21
C TYR A 120 6.60 1.30 -2.11
N ASP A 121 5.93 1.85 -3.12
CA ASP A 121 5.35 1.10 -4.22
C ASP A 121 6.29 1.18 -5.43
N TYR A 122 6.81 0.01 -5.83
CA TYR A 122 7.61 -0.13 -7.03
C TYR A 122 7.09 -1.31 -7.83
N ASP A 123 6.19 -1.04 -8.77
CA ASP A 123 6.47 -1.08 -10.22
C ASP A 123 5.14 -1.13 -11.02
N GLU A 124 5.19 -0.67 -12.27
CA GLU A 124 4.10 -0.70 -13.28
C GLU A 124 3.71 -2.13 -13.72
N ASN A 125 4.51 -3.14 -13.35
CA ASN A 125 4.28 -4.59 -13.57
C ASN A 125 4.10 -5.40 -12.27
N ASN A 126 3.82 -4.75 -11.14
CA ASN A 126 3.67 -5.43 -9.85
C ASN A 126 2.37 -6.28 -9.82
N GLU A 127 2.44 -7.52 -10.30
CA GLU A 127 1.32 -8.48 -10.30
C GLU A 127 0.74 -8.69 -8.88
N ASP A 128 1.54 -8.43 -7.83
CA ASP A 128 1.19 -8.65 -6.43
C ASP A 128 0.78 -7.38 -5.66
N ASN A 129 0.89 -6.16 -6.24
CA ASN A 129 0.61 -4.88 -5.56
C ASN A 129 1.22 -4.80 -4.14
N LEU A 130 2.44 -5.32 -3.97
CA LEU A 130 3.11 -5.37 -2.67
C LEU A 130 3.78 -4.03 -2.38
N VAL A 131 3.10 -3.23 -1.56
CA VAL A 131 3.67 -2.06 -0.88
C VAL A 131 4.69 -2.53 0.15
N ARG A 132 5.89 -1.92 0.16
CA ARG A 132 7.01 -2.32 1.02
C ARG A 132 7.57 -1.13 1.78
N ASP A 133 8.01 -1.36 3.02
CA ASP A 133 8.82 -0.39 3.74
C ASP A 133 10.28 -0.53 3.30
N VAL A 134 10.89 0.58 2.88
CA VAL A 134 12.26 0.55 2.36
C VAL A 134 13.13 1.64 2.94
N TRP A 135 14.42 1.36 3.06
CA TRP A 135 15.46 2.37 3.19
C TRP A 135 15.88 2.86 1.80
N VAL A 136 15.74 4.15 1.58
CA VAL A 136 16.24 4.85 0.39
C VAL A 136 17.63 5.39 0.69
N VAL A 137 18.64 4.78 0.08
CA VAL A 137 20.05 5.17 0.26
C VAL A 137 20.54 5.85 -1.02
N LYS A 138 20.97 7.10 -0.91
CA LYS A 138 21.50 7.90 -2.03
C LYS A 138 23.01 8.07 -1.87
N ALA A 139 23.75 7.62 -2.87
CA ALA A 139 25.17 7.91 -3.05
C ALA A 139 25.32 9.07 -4.03
N PHE A 140 25.99 10.14 -3.60
CA PHE A 140 26.30 11.28 -4.46
C PHE A 140 27.76 11.18 -4.92
N HIS A 141 27.93 11.17 -6.24
CA HIS A 141 29.21 10.99 -6.91
C HIS A 141 29.61 12.29 -7.63
N PRO A 142 30.91 12.60 -7.74
CA PRO A 142 31.38 13.62 -8.66
C PRO A 142 31.16 13.16 -10.12
N PRO A 143 30.81 14.03 -11.09
CA PRO A 143 30.52 15.47 -11.00
C PRO A 143 29.00 15.76 -10.85
N GLY A 144 28.34 15.17 -9.85
CA GLY A 144 26.90 15.35 -9.58
C GLY A 144 26.02 14.16 -9.96
N ASN A 145 26.61 13.03 -10.32
CA ASN A 145 25.88 11.78 -10.54
C ASN A 145 25.34 11.27 -9.20
N LYS A 146 24.20 10.58 -9.21
CA LYS A 146 23.66 9.93 -8.01
C LYS A 146 23.17 8.52 -8.30
N THR A 147 23.48 7.61 -7.39
CA THR A 147 22.94 6.25 -7.37
C THR A 147 21.99 6.14 -6.18
N ILE A 148 20.79 5.62 -6.42
CA ILE A 148 19.73 5.46 -5.42
C ILE A 148 19.45 3.97 -5.28
N TYR A 149 19.63 3.46 -4.07
CA TYR A 149 19.30 2.10 -3.69
C TYR A 149 18.02 2.09 -2.85
N TYR A 150 17.09 1.21 -3.20
CA TYR A 150 15.90 0.92 -2.42
C TYR A 150 16.08 -0.44 -1.77
N ILE A 151 16.21 -0.46 -0.45
CA ILE A 151 16.54 -1.66 0.32
C ILE A 151 15.34 -2.01 1.19
N ASP A 152 14.77 -3.20 0.99
CA ASP A 152 13.65 -3.70 1.79
C ASP A 152 14.06 -3.76 3.27
N ALA A 153 13.27 -3.09 4.11
CA ALA A 153 13.60 -2.90 5.51
C ALA A 153 13.64 -4.23 6.28
N ILE A 154 12.93 -5.25 5.81
CA ILE A 154 12.80 -6.55 6.47
C ILE A 154 13.75 -7.57 5.85
N THR A 155 13.72 -7.73 4.52
CA THR A 155 14.50 -8.77 3.81
C THR A 155 15.94 -8.38 3.56
N LYS A 156 16.28 -7.08 3.68
CA LYS A 156 17.62 -6.52 3.46
C LYS A 156 18.09 -6.60 2.00
N GLU A 157 17.19 -6.97 1.10
CA GLU A 157 17.46 -7.08 -0.33
C GLU A 157 17.31 -5.73 -1.02
N VAL A 158 18.12 -5.50 -2.05
CA VAL A 158 17.94 -4.35 -2.94
C VAL A 158 16.78 -4.67 -3.85
N VAL A 159 15.65 -4.01 -3.65
CA VAL A 159 14.44 -4.21 -4.47
C VAL A 159 14.45 -3.35 -5.72
N ASN A 160 15.23 -2.26 -5.71
CA ASN A 160 15.40 -1.40 -6.88
C ASN A 160 16.71 -0.59 -6.79
N LEU A 161 17.26 -0.25 -7.96
CA LEU A 161 18.43 0.59 -8.15
C LEU A 161 18.14 1.60 -9.27
N SER A 162 18.44 2.87 -9.02
CA SER A 162 18.31 3.92 -10.02
C SER A 162 19.56 4.79 -10.09
N GLU A 163 20.07 5.01 -11.30
CA GLU A 163 21.20 5.89 -11.56
C GLU A 163 20.71 7.15 -12.28
N ILE A 164 21.16 8.30 -11.79
CA ILE A 164 20.79 9.59 -12.36
C ILE A 164 22.07 10.35 -12.63
N GLU A 165 22.34 10.55 -13.90
CA GLU A 165 23.47 11.32 -14.37
C GLU A 165 23.18 12.82 -14.24
N SER A 166 24.22 13.59 -13.92
CA SER A 166 24.17 15.04 -13.99
C SER A 166 23.98 15.44 -15.47
N LYS A 167 22.91 16.19 -15.76
CA LYS A 167 22.74 16.82 -17.07
C LYS A 167 23.73 17.98 -17.14
N HIS A 168 24.89 17.73 -17.74
CA HIS A 168 25.80 18.79 -18.17
C HIS A 168 25.18 19.61 -19.32
#